data_AF-A0AA39S0L8-F1
#
_entry.id   AF-A0AA39S0L8-F1
#
_cell.length_a   1.000
_cell.length_b   1.000
_cell.length_c   1.000
_cell.angle_alpha   90.00
_cell.angle_beta   90.00
_cell.angle_gamma   90.00
#
_symmetry.space_group_name_H-M   'P 1'
#
loop_
_entity.id
_entity.type
_entity.pdbx_description
1 polymer ?
#
loop_
_entity_poly.entity_id
_entity_poly.type
_entity_poly.pdbx_seq_one_letter_code
_entity_poly.pdbx_strand_id
1 'polypeptide(L)'
;MVSPSVLRTRKTKAVGIPTIDLSLCRSKLVKLIVKACEEFGFFKVTNHGVPMEVISRLEEEGSGFFAKPVAEKEKQRAGPISPFGYGSKNIGFNGDLGELEYLILQTNPISIAERSKAISNDPLKFSCAVNDYIQSVRELTCEILDLVAEGLGISDKFVLSRLIRDVQSDSVLRLNYYPNSAVKEVNEWDPSTGKFRQNHYSKKSRVGFGEHSDPQILTILRSNDVGGFQICLHDGLWVPVPPDPTEFYVIVGDALQVLTNGRFTSVRHRAMANSGRARMSMGYFGAPPLDAWITSLPELVSSQRPSLYKPFTWNEYKKAVYSLRLGDTRLDLFKLHAGNKTAS
;
A
#
# COMPACT_ATOMS: atom_id res chain seq x y z
N MET A 1 -12.46 -16.05 34.22
CA MET A 1 -11.24 -15.69 33.46
C MET A 1 -11.61 -15.56 31.99
N VAL A 2 -11.41 -14.38 31.39
CA VAL A 2 -11.77 -14.13 29.98
C VAL A 2 -10.63 -14.64 29.08
N SER A 3 -10.97 -15.40 28.03
CA SER A 3 -9.97 -15.96 27.11
C SER A 3 -9.07 -14.87 26.51
N PRO A 4 -7.75 -15.10 26.37
CA PRO A 4 -6.82 -14.17 25.71
C PRO A 4 -7.26 -13.78 24.29
N SER A 5 -7.98 -14.67 23.59
CA SER A 5 -8.53 -14.39 22.25
C SER A 5 -9.64 -13.34 22.27
N VAL A 6 -10.48 -13.33 23.31
CA VAL A 6 -11.60 -12.40 23.52
C VAL A 6 -11.09 -11.02 23.96
N LEU A 7 -10.03 -10.99 24.79
CA LEU A 7 -9.32 -9.76 25.15
C LEU A 7 -8.64 -9.12 23.93
N ARG A 8 -8.07 -9.94 23.03
CA ARG A 8 -7.45 -9.47 21.78
C ARG A 8 -8.49 -8.95 20.78
N THR A 9 -9.64 -9.60 20.65
CA THR A 9 -10.75 -9.13 19.77
C THR A 9 -11.47 -7.89 20.31
N ARG A 10 -11.57 -7.73 21.64
CA ARG A 10 -12.08 -6.48 22.23
C ARG A 10 -11.10 -5.32 22.04
N LYS A 11 -9.79 -5.54 22.17
CA LYS A 11 -8.77 -4.52 21.87
C LYS A 11 -8.76 -4.12 20.40
N THR A 12 -8.97 -5.05 19.45
CA THR A 12 -8.98 -4.70 18.02
C THR A 12 -10.24 -3.94 17.58
N LYS A 13 -11.39 -4.11 18.24
CA LYS A 13 -12.55 -3.20 18.07
C LYS A 13 -12.38 -1.83 18.76
N ALA A 14 -11.49 -1.73 19.75
CA ALA A 14 -11.33 -0.53 20.58
C ALA A 14 -10.39 0.55 20.01
N VAL A 15 -9.61 0.24 18.96
CA VAL A 15 -8.65 1.21 18.38
C VAL A 15 -9.32 2.27 17.51
N GLY A 16 -10.55 2.02 17.00
CA GLY A 16 -11.34 3.04 16.32
C GLY A 16 -10.70 3.58 15.04
N ILE A 17 -10.21 2.69 14.16
CA ILE A 17 -9.65 3.08 12.86
C ILE A 17 -10.63 4.03 12.14
N PRO A 18 -10.19 5.24 11.76
CA PRO A 18 -11.08 6.24 11.18
C PRO A 18 -11.65 5.74 9.86
N THR A 19 -12.97 5.84 9.72
CA THR A 19 -13.71 5.63 8.47
C THR A 19 -14.34 6.95 8.09
N ILE A 20 -13.98 7.49 6.93
CA ILE A 20 -14.38 8.82 6.47
C ILE A 20 -15.34 8.66 5.29
N ASP A 21 -16.56 9.14 5.49
CA ASP A 21 -17.58 9.22 4.44
C ASP A 21 -17.33 10.46 3.58
N LEU A 22 -16.91 10.27 2.33
CA LEU A 22 -16.58 11.37 1.40
C LEU A 22 -17.80 12.16 0.91
N SER A 23 -19.03 11.74 1.23
CA SER A 23 -20.24 12.53 0.95
C SER A 23 -20.50 13.63 1.98
N LEU A 24 -19.76 13.66 3.09
CA LEU A 24 -19.89 14.70 4.11
C LEU A 24 -19.52 16.09 3.55
N CYS A 25 -19.99 17.13 4.22
CA CYS A 25 -19.63 18.49 3.82
C CYS A 25 -18.11 18.73 3.95
N ARG A 26 -17.57 19.47 2.98
CA ARG A 26 -16.13 19.71 2.81
C ARG A 26 -15.41 20.17 4.09
N SER A 27 -16.03 21.07 4.87
CA SER A 27 -15.43 21.58 6.12
C SER A 27 -15.24 20.52 7.21
N LYS A 28 -16.06 19.45 7.20
CA LYS A 28 -15.88 18.29 8.08
C LYS A 28 -14.82 17.33 7.51
N LEU A 29 -14.87 17.07 6.20
CA LEU A 29 -13.91 16.18 5.52
C LEU A 29 -12.48 16.61 5.77
N VAL A 30 -12.20 17.88 5.52
CA VAL A 30 -10.88 18.48 5.70
C VAL A 30 -10.33 18.21 7.11
N LYS A 31 -11.15 18.39 8.15
CA LYS A 31 -10.75 18.15 9.55
C LYS A 31 -10.53 16.66 9.85
N LEU A 32 -11.42 15.80 9.37
CA LEU A 32 -11.34 14.35 9.61
C LEU A 32 -10.13 13.73 8.93
N ILE A 33 -9.85 14.12 7.68
CA ILE A 33 -8.71 13.61 6.91
C ILE A 33 -7.39 14.03 7.57
N VAL A 34 -7.22 15.33 7.89
CA VAL A 34 -6.01 15.82 8.56
C VAL A 34 -5.78 15.07 9.87
N LYS A 35 -6.83 14.95 10.70
CA LYS A 35 -6.74 14.24 11.99
C LYS A 35 -6.33 12.78 11.81
N ALA A 36 -6.91 12.07 10.85
CA ALA A 36 -6.57 10.68 10.60
C ALA A 36 -5.13 10.50 10.08
N CYS A 37 -4.67 11.41 9.23
CA CYS A 37 -3.27 11.43 8.76
C CYS A 37 -2.28 11.72 9.89
N GLU A 38 -2.62 12.60 10.85
CA GLU A 38 -1.79 12.93 12.01
C GLU A 38 -1.75 11.78 13.04
N GLU A 39 -2.90 11.19 13.37
CA GLU A 39 -3.01 10.20 14.45
C GLU A 39 -2.68 8.77 14.04
N PHE A 40 -2.92 8.43 12.77
CA PHE A 40 -2.78 7.05 12.28
C PHE A 40 -1.91 6.93 11.04
N GLY A 41 -1.75 7.99 10.25
CA GLY A 41 -1.19 7.86 8.89
C GLY A 41 -2.06 6.98 7.97
N PHE A 42 -3.30 6.72 8.38
CA PHE A 42 -4.18 5.71 7.80
C PHE A 42 -5.65 6.04 8.04
N PHE A 43 -6.50 5.81 7.04
CA PHE A 43 -7.95 5.79 7.23
C PHE A 43 -8.64 4.95 6.15
N LYS A 44 -9.90 4.57 6.41
CA LYS A 44 -10.80 3.97 5.43
C LYS A 44 -11.69 5.06 4.84
N VAL A 45 -12.10 4.94 3.59
CA VAL A 45 -13.07 5.84 2.96
C VAL A 45 -14.26 5.08 2.40
N THR A 46 -15.46 5.63 2.62
CA THR A 46 -16.74 5.20 2.04
C THR A 46 -17.32 6.30 1.17
N ASN A 47 -18.33 5.98 0.35
CA ASN A 47 -19.00 6.93 -0.54
C ASN A 47 -18.01 7.70 -1.44
N HIS A 48 -16.98 6.99 -1.89
CA HIS A 48 -15.80 7.51 -2.57
C HIS A 48 -16.00 7.83 -4.07
N GLY A 49 -17.21 7.68 -4.59
CA GLY A 49 -17.55 8.02 -5.98
C GLY A 49 -17.02 7.07 -7.06
N VAL A 50 -15.98 6.26 -6.81
CA VAL A 50 -15.51 5.22 -7.76
C VAL A 50 -16.63 4.19 -8.03
N PRO A 51 -17.07 3.99 -9.29
CA PRO A 51 -18.14 3.05 -9.59
C PRO A 51 -17.75 1.61 -9.26
N MET A 52 -18.65 0.87 -8.61
CA MET A 52 -18.39 -0.53 -8.23
C MET A 52 -18.10 -1.44 -9.44
N GLU A 53 -18.68 -1.14 -10.60
CA GLU A 53 -18.41 -1.87 -11.84
C GLU A 53 -16.95 -1.71 -12.31
N VAL A 54 -16.35 -0.53 -12.14
CA VAL A 54 -14.94 -0.30 -12.46
C VAL A 54 -14.05 -1.17 -11.57
N ILE A 55 -14.39 -1.25 -10.27
CA ILE A 55 -13.67 -2.07 -9.31
C ILE A 55 -13.83 -3.56 -9.65
N SER A 56 -15.06 -4.03 -9.87
CA SER A 56 -15.33 -5.45 -10.13
C SER A 56 -14.70 -5.95 -11.42
N ARG A 57 -14.68 -5.14 -12.50
CA ARG A 57 -14.02 -5.52 -13.75
C ARG A 57 -12.52 -5.76 -13.57
N LEU A 58 -11.82 -4.88 -12.85
CA LEU A 58 -10.39 -5.10 -12.59
C LEU A 58 -10.16 -6.30 -11.67
N GLU A 59 -11.02 -6.53 -10.69
CA GLU A 59 -10.94 -7.73 -9.85
C GLU A 59 -11.13 -9.02 -10.64
N GLU A 60 -12.08 -9.06 -11.56
CA GLU A 60 -12.32 -10.22 -12.40
C GLU A 60 -11.10 -10.52 -13.28
N GLU A 61 -10.56 -9.51 -13.95
CA GLU A 61 -9.37 -9.64 -14.79
C GLU A 61 -8.13 -10.06 -13.97
N GLY A 62 -7.95 -9.48 -12.78
CA GLY A 62 -6.88 -9.86 -11.85
C GLY A 62 -7.03 -11.30 -11.37
N SER A 63 -8.24 -11.69 -10.95
CA SER A 63 -8.54 -13.06 -10.50
C SER A 63 -8.34 -14.08 -11.63
N GLY A 64 -8.78 -13.75 -12.84
CA GLY A 64 -8.57 -14.57 -14.03
C GLY A 64 -7.08 -14.75 -14.35
N PHE A 65 -6.28 -13.69 -14.21
CA PHE A 65 -4.82 -13.79 -14.34
C PHE A 65 -4.19 -14.71 -13.29
N PHE A 66 -4.54 -14.53 -12.00
CA PHE A 66 -3.98 -15.34 -10.91
C PHE A 66 -4.51 -16.78 -10.87
N ALA A 67 -5.62 -17.07 -11.54
CA ALA A 67 -6.13 -18.44 -11.70
C ALA A 67 -5.33 -19.27 -12.72
N LYS A 68 -4.54 -18.65 -13.60
CA LYS A 68 -3.73 -19.36 -14.61
C LYS A 68 -2.75 -20.35 -13.95
N PRO A 69 -2.53 -21.56 -14.51
CA PRO A 69 -1.57 -22.51 -13.97
C PRO A 69 -0.15 -21.95 -13.89
N VAL A 70 0.51 -22.13 -12.74
CA VAL A 70 1.93 -21.71 -12.55
C VAL A 70 2.86 -22.53 -13.45
N ALA A 71 2.51 -23.80 -13.71
CA ALA A 71 3.33 -24.76 -14.43
C ALA A 71 3.51 -24.44 -15.93
N GLU A 72 2.69 -23.58 -16.52
CA GLU A 72 2.62 -23.42 -17.98
C GLU A 72 3.40 -22.22 -18.53
N LYS A 73 4.27 -21.58 -17.72
CA LYS A 73 5.00 -20.35 -18.10
C LYS A 73 4.08 -19.18 -18.48
N GLU A 74 2.76 -19.30 -18.39
CA GLU A 74 1.80 -18.28 -18.85
C GLU A 74 1.87 -16.99 -18.04
N LYS A 75 1.87 -17.09 -16.70
CA LYS A 75 2.08 -15.92 -15.83
C LYS A 75 3.46 -15.29 -16.02
N GLN A 76 4.47 -16.10 -16.35
CA GLN A 76 5.82 -15.61 -16.62
C GLN A 76 5.91 -14.80 -17.92
N ARG A 77 4.97 -14.97 -18.86
CA ARG A 77 4.90 -14.14 -20.09
C ARG A 77 4.64 -12.68 -19.78
N ALA A 78 3.99 -12.35 -18.66
CA ALA A 78 3.80 -10.97 -18.20
C ALA A 78 5.12 -10.24 -17.85
N GLY A 79 6.26 -10.92 -18.02
CA GLY A 79 7.62 -10.42 -17.92
C GLY A 79 8.19 -10.63 -16.52
N PRO A 80 9.51 -10.87 -16.39
CA PRO A 80 10.16 -10.85 -15.09
C PRO A 80 10.03 -9.46 -14.47
N ILE A 81 10.06 -9.38 -13.14
CA ILE A 81 10.15 -8.10 -12.44
C ILE A 81 11.49 -7.46 -12.81
N SER A 82 11.46 -6.41 -13.62
CA SER A 82 12.19 -5.16 -13.35
C SER A 82 11.90 -4.12 -14.43
N PRO A 83 11.21 -2.99 -14.14
CA PRO A 83 10.54 -2.64 -12.89
C PRO A 83 9.08 -3.10 -12.79
N PHE A 84 8.50 -3.63 -13.86
CA PHE A 84 7.07 -3.97 -13.96
C PHE A 84 6.86 -5.39 -14.51
N GLY A 85 5.75 -6.03 -14.13
CA GLY A 85 5.43 -7.41 -14.54
C GLY A 85 4.98 -8.28 -13.39
N TYR A 86 5.06 -9.59 -13.61
CA TYR A 86 4.60 -10.61 -12.67
C TYR A 86 5.69 -11.01 -11.68
N GLY A 87 5.31 -11.09 -10.42
CA GLY A 87 6.16 -11.54 -9.32
C GLY A 87 5.54 -12.67 -8.51
N SER A 88 6.40 -13.53 -7.98
CA SER A 88 5.98 -14.59 -7.06
C SER A 88 7.00 -14.70 -5.93
N LYS A 89 6.51 -14.58 -4.70
CA LYS A 89 7.24 -14.66 -3.43
C LYS A 89 8.30 -13.59 -3.19
N ASN A 90 9.26 -13.43 -4.10
CA ASN A 90 10.31 -12.42 -4.00
C ASN A 90 9.71 -11.01 -4.00
N ILE A 91 10.18 -10.15 -3.09
CA ILE A 91 9.78 -8.75 -2.99
C ILE A 91 11.05 -7.89 -3.05
N GLY A 92 11.08 -6.91 -3.95
CA GLY A 92 12.26 -6.08 -4.16
C GLY A 92 13.47 -6.88 -4.66
N PHE A 93 14.67 -6.37 -4.37
CA PHE A 93 15.93 -6.93 -4.86
C PHE A 93 16.84 -7.50 -3.76
N ASN A 94 16.45 -7.35 -2.48
CA ASN A 94 17.35 -7.56 -1.33
C ASN A 94 16.96 -8.76 -0.44
N GLY A 95 16.29 -9.75 -1.04
CA GLY A 95 16.02 -11.06 -0.42
C GLY A 95 14.74 -11.14 0.43
N ASP A 96 13.87 -10.13 0.38
CA ASP A 96 12.57 -10.19 1.05
C ASP A 96 11.64 -11.18 0.36
N LEU A 97 10.93 -11.99 1.15
CA LEU A 97 10.00 -13.02 0.70
C LEU A 97 8.63 -12.84 1.34
N GLY A 98 7.57 -13.18 0.61
CA GLY A 98 6.21 -13.23 1.11
C GLY A 98 5.39 -14.37 0.50
N GLU A 99 4.33 -14.79 1.18
CA GLU A 99 3.36 -15.75 0.63
C GLU A 99 2.35 -15.04 -0.26
N LEU A 100 2.81 -14.59 -1.42
CA LEU A 100 1.98 -13.93 -2.42
C LEU A 100 2.53 -14.10 -3.84
N GLU A 101 1.66 -13.86 -4.80
CA GLU A 101 2.01 -13.49 -6.16
C GLU A 101 1.42 -12.11 -6.49
N TYR A 102 1.96 -11.43 -7.49
CA TYR A 102 1.56 -10.06 -7.78
C TYR A 102 1.84 -9.64 -9.22
N LEU A 103 1.19 -8.57 -9.64
CA LEU A 103 1.41 -7.89 -10.91
C LEU A 103 1.64 -6.40 -10.62
N ILE A 104 2.73 -5.84 -11.13
CA ILE A 104 3.01 -4.38 -11.04
C ILE A 104 2.92 -3.79 -12.45
N LEU A 105 2.12 -2.74 -12.59
CA LEU A 105 1.89 -2.02 -13.83
C LEU A 105 2.23 -0.54 -13.65
N GLN A 106 2.91 0.04 -14.64
CA GLN A 106 3.06 1.48 -14.74
C GLN A 106 1.72 2.11 -15.12
N THR A 107 1.36 3.24 -14.53
CA THR A 107 0.09 3.93 -14.83
C THR A 107 0.16 4.78 -16.10
N ASN A 108 0.65 4.18 -17.19
CA ASN A 108 0.74 4.79 -18.51
C ASN A 108 -0.08 3.95 -19.51
N PRO A 109 -1.08 4.53 -20.20
CA PRO A 109 -1.97 3.77 -21.09
C PRO A 109 -1.25 3.00 -22.20
N ILE A 110 -0.17 3.56 -22.76
CA ILE A 110 0.63 2.90 -23.81
C ILE A 110 1.35 1.68 -23.22
N SER A 111 2.02 1.86 -22.07
CA SER A 111 2.69 0.75 -21.37
C SER A 111 1.71 -0.34 -20.93
N ILE A 112 0.50 0.04 -20.51
CA ILE A 112 -0.57 -0.89 -20.13
C ILE A 112 -1.04 -1.68 -21.37
N ALA A 113 -1.33 -1.02 -22.49
CA ALA A 113 -1.77 -1.68 -23.72
C ALA A 113 -0.74 -2.71 -24.20
N GLU A 114 0.55 -2.34 -24.24
CA GLU A 114 1.62 -3.25 -24.62
C GLU A 114 1.73 -4.45 -23.67
N ARG A 115 1.68 -4.20 -22.36
CA ARG A 115 1.81 -5.29 -21.38
C ARG A 115 0.59 -6.20 -21.34
N SER A 116 -0.59 -5.67 -21.65
CA SER A 116 -1.84 -6.44 -21.68
C SER A 116 -1.78 -7.59 -22.67
N LYS A 117 -1.05 -7.43 -23.80
CA LYS A 117 -0.80 -8.48 -24.80
C LYS A 117 -0.12 -9.72 -24.20
N ALA A 118 0.66 -9.54 -23.14
CA ALA A 118 1.38 -10.61 -22.46
C ALA A 118 0.64 -11.14 -21.22
N ILE A 119 -0.31 -10.38 -20.67
CA ILE A 119 -1.05 -10.71 -19.44
C ILE A 119 -2.34 -11.46 -19.75
N SER A 120 -3.11 -11.01 -20.74
CA SER A 120 -4.47 -11.49 -21.02
C SER A 120 -4.60 -12.07 -22.43
N ASN A 121 -5.51 -13.04 -22.57
CA ASN A 121 -5.93 -13.55 -23.88
C ASN A 121 -6.89 -12.57 -24.57
N ASP A 122 -7.46 -11.62 -23.82
CA ASP A 122 -8.17 -10.45 -24.32
C ASP A 122 -7.46 -9.17 -23.82
N PRO A 123 -6.42 -8.71 -24.54
CA PRO A 123 -5.64 -7.56 -24.13
C PRO A 123 -6.44 -6.26 -24.07
N LEU A 124 -7.45 -6.11 -24.94
CA LEU A 124 -8.29 -4.91 -24.96
C LEU A 124 -9.15 -4.85 -23.70
N LYS A 125 -9.85 -5.94 -23.36
CA LYS A 125 -10.64 -6.02 -22.11
C LYS A 125 -9.78 -5.73 -20.88
N PHE A 126 -8.61 -6.37 -20.77
CA PHE A 126 -7.70 -6.16 -19.63
C PHE A 126 -7.20 -4.71 -19.56
N SER A 127 -6.74 -4.15 -20.68
CA SER A 127 -6.23 -2.78 -20.72
C SER A 127 -7.30 -1.73 -20.39
N CYS A 128 -8.53 -1.91 -20.86
CA CYS A 128 -9.66 -1.04 -20.50
C CYS A 128 -9.97 -1.12 -19.00
N ALA A 129 -10.09 -2.32 -18.43
CA ALA A 129 -10.38 -2.49 -17.00
C ALA A 129 -9.29 -1.84 -16.12
N VAL A 130 -8.02 -2.00 -16.48
CA VAL A 130 -6.90 -1.36 -15.77
C VAL A 130 -6.93 0.17 -15.90
N ASN A 131 -7.10 0.71 -17.10
CA ASN A 131 -7.10 2.16 -17.32
C ASN A 131 -8.28 2.85 -16.63
N ASP A 132 -9.49 2.28 -16.71
CA ASP A 132 -10.69 2.83 -16.07
C ASP A 132 -10.54 2.90 -14.54
N TYR A 133 -9.96 1.85 -13.95
CA TYR A 133 -9.67 1.80 -12.52
C TYR A 133 -8.60 2.82 -12.12
N ILE A 134 -7.48 2.86 -12.86
CA ILE A 134 -6.39 3.82 -12.60
C ILE A 134 -6.92 5.25 -12.67
N GLN A 135 -7.71 5.58 -13.70
CA GLN A 135 -8.28 6.91 -13.84
C GLN A 135 -9.17 7.26 -12.63
N SER A 136 -10.12 6.38 -12.29
CA SER A 136 -11.07 6.64 -11.19
C SER A 136 -10.36 6.79 -9.84
N VAL A 137 -9.39 5.93 -9.54
CA VAL A 137 -8.66 5.95 -8.27
C VAL A 137 -7.63 7.09 -8.22
N ARG A 138 -7.05 7.48 -9.36
CA ARG A 138 -6.21 8.69 -9.46
C ARG A 138 -7.00 9.95 -9.14
N GLU A 139 -8.22 10.08 -9.66
CA GLU A 139 -9.08 11.24 -9.34
C GLU A 139 -9.43 11.28 -7.85
N LEU A 140 -9.80 10.13 -7.26
CA LEU A 140 -10.00 10.00 -5.81
C LEU A 140 -8.75 10.40 -5.01
N THR A 141 -7.56 9.95 -5.44
CA THR A 141 -6.27 10.31 -4.82
C THR A 141 -6.06 11.82 -4.85
N CYS A 142 -6.31 12.45 -6.00
CA CYS A 142 -6.15 13.89 -6.17
C CYS A 142 -7.13 14.68 -5.29
N GLU A 143 -8.39 14.27 -5.22
CA GLU A 143 -9.39 14.90 -4.36
C GLU A 143 -8.99 14.86 -2.88
N ILE A 144 -8.52 13.70 -2.40
CA ILE A 144 -8.03 13.56 -1.03
C ILE A 144 -6.83 14.47 -0.77
N LEU A 145 -5.88 14.55 -1.72
CA LEU A 145 -4.70 15.42 -1.60
C LEU A 145 -5.07 16.91 -1.59
N ASP A 146 -6.10 17.32 -2.34
CA ASP A 146 -6.60 18.69 -2.34
C ASP A 146 -7.27 19.05 -1.00
N LEU A 147 -8.00 18.10 -0.40
CA LEU A 147 -8.58 18.23 0.95
C LEU A 147 -7.49 18.29 2.02
N VAL A 148 -6.43 17.50 1.87
CA VAL A 148 -5.24 17.54 2.73
C VAL A 148 -4.59 18.93 2.67
N ALA A 149 -4.31 19.45 1.47
CA ALA A 149 -3.65 20.74 1.33
C ALA A 149 -4.49 21.86 1.95
N GLU A 150 -5.81 21.84 1.70
CA GLU A 150 -6.76 22.77 2.32
C GLU A 150 -6.75 22.68 3.86
N GLY A 151 -6.73 21.47 4.43
CA GLY A 151 -6.76 21.28 5.89
C GLY A 151 -5.46 21.60 6.60
N LEU A 152 -4.36 21.58 5.86
CA LEU A 152 -3.06 22.05 6.33
C LEU A 152 -2.93 23.57 6.25
N GLY A 153 -3.90 24.27 5.65
CA GLY A 153 -3.86 25.72 5.45
C GLY A 153 -2.91 26.16 4.34
N ILE A 154 -2.58 25.27 3.40
CA ILE A 154 -1.73 25.58 2.26
C ILE A 154 -2.53 26.43 1.26
N SER A 155 -1.92 27.49 0.72
CA SER A 155 -2.62 28.43 -0.16
C SER A 155 -2.96 27.82 -1.51
N ASP A 156 -2.01 27.10 -2.12
CA ASP A 156 -2.24 26.32 -3.33
C ASP A 156 -2.77 24.92 -2.97
N LYS A 157 -4.10 24.78 -2.99
CA LYS A 157 -4.78 23.50 -2.67
C LYS A 157 -4.39 22.36 -3.61
N PHE A 158 -3.88 22.66 -4.81
CA PHE A 158 -3.55 21.64 -5.81
C PHE A 158 -2.06 21.26 -5.81
N VAL A 159 -1.26 21.81 -4.90
CA VAL A 159 0.20 21.61 -4.90
C VAL A 159 0.59 20.12 -4.85
N LEU A 160 -0.18 19.31 -4.12
CA LEU A 160 0.05 17.87 -3.97
C LEU A 160 -0.53 17.07 -5.13
N SER A 161 -1.79 17.33 -5.52
CA SER A 161 -2.45 16.59 -6.60
C SER A 161 -1.81 16.85 -7.97
N ARG A 162 -1.21 18.03 -8.18
CA ARG A 162 -0.44 18.35 -9.39
C ARG A 162 0.69 17.35 -9.63
N LEU A 163 1.37 16.89 -8.57
CA LEU A 163 2.43 15.88 -8.68
C LEU A 163 1.89 14.53 -9.19
N ILE A 164 0.65 14.18 -8.82
CA ILE A 164 -0.02 12.95 -9.24
C ILE A 164 -0.58 13.08 -10.67
N ARG A 165 -1.07 14.26 -11.03
CA ARG A 165 -1.63 14.56 -12.36
C ARG A 165 -0.58 14.76 -13.44
N ASP A 166 0.68 14.97 -13.06
CA ASP A 166 1.77 15.14 -14.01
C ASP A 166 1.85 13.94 -14.96
N VAL A 167 2.03 14.22 -16.26
CA VAL A 167 2.12 13.19 -17.30
C VAL A 167 3.33 12.27 -17.13
N GLN A 168 4.38 12.75 -16.46
CA GLN A 168 5.58 12.01 -16.10
C GLN A 168 5.50 11.39 -14.69
N SER A 169 4.34 11.43 -14.02
CA SER A 169 4.12 10.78 -12.73
C SER A 169 4.60 9.32 -12.76
N ASP A 170 5.38 8.94 -11.76
CA ASP A 170 5.91 7.59 -11.58
C ASP A 170 4.94 6.67 -10.81
N SER A 171 3.64 6.96 -10.87
CA SER A 171 2.61 6.18 -10.17
C SER A 171 2.54 4.75 -10.70
N VAL A 172 2.16 3.82 -9.81
CA VAL A 172 2.06 2.40 -10.15
C VAL A 172 0.77 1.79 -9.62
N LEU A 173 0.26 0.79 -10.36
CA LEU A 173 -0.80 -0.10 -9.91
C LEU A 173 -0.19 -1.45 -9.55
N ARG A 174 -0.52 -1.97 -8.37
CA ARG A 174 -0.12 -3.31 -7.94
C ARG A 174 -1.34 -4.16 -7.60
N LEU A 175 -1.47 -5.30 -8.26
CA LEU A 175 -2.41 -6.36 -7.88
C LEU A 175 -1.63 -7.38 -7.05
N ASN A 176 -2.06 -7.63 -5.83
CA ASN A 176 -1.50 -8.68 -4.96
C ASN A 176 -2.52 -9.79 -4.78
N TYR A 177 -2.07 -11.03 -4.91
CA TYR A 177 -2.86 -12.22 -4.65
C TYR A 177 -2.16 -13.09 -3.62
N TYR A 178 -2.83 -13.29 -2.49
CA TYR A 178 -2.39 -14.12 -1.39
C TYR A 178 -3.18 -15.43 -1.49
N PRO A 179 -2.56 -16.51 -2.00
CA PRO A 179 -3.27 -17.75 -2.24
C PRO A 179 -3.80 -18.32 -0.92
N ASN A 180 -4.88 -19.11 -1.00
CA ASN A 180 -5.31 -19.90 0.13
C ASN A 180 -4.20 -20.86 0.51
N SER A 181 -3.49 -20.54 1.59
CA SER A 181 -2.52 -21.43 2.18
C SER A 181 -3.30 -22.47 2.98
N ALA A 182 -3.94 -23.41 2.28
CA ALA A 182 -4.33 -24.65 2.92
C ALA A 182 -3.03 -25.22 3.49
N VAL A 183 -2.88 -25.17 4.81
CA VAL A 183 -1.81 -25.90 5.49
C VAL A 183 -2.09 -27.35 5.13
N LYS A 184 -1.39 -27.88 4.13
CA LYS A 184 -1.34 -29.31 3.94
C LYS A 184 -0.71 -29.82 5.22
N GLU A 185 -1.49 -30.47 6.07
CA GLU A 185 -0.96 -31.27 7.17
C GLU A 185 -0.02 -32.29 6.51
N VAL A 186 1.28 -32.00 6.48
CA VAL A 186 2.26 -32.96 6.03
C VAL A 186 2.48 -33.89 7.21
N ASN A 187 1.74 -35.00 7.20
CA ASN A 187 1.99 -36.12 8.08
C ASN A 187 3.31 -36.77 7.62
N GLU A 188 4.42 -36.42 8.28
CA GLU A 188 5.70 -37.10 8.06
C GLU A 188 5.69 -38.43 8.82
N TRP A 189 5.98 -39.52 8.11
CA TRP A 189 6.16 -40.83 8.72
C TRP A 189 7.46 -40.84 9.53
N ASP A 190 7.38 -41.09 10.83
CA ASP A 190 8.55 -41.24 11.69
C ASP A 190 8.93 -42.72 11.82
N PRO A 191 10.05 -43.16 11.21
CA PRO A 191 10.48 -44.56 11.23
C PRO A 191 10.87 -45.03 12.64
N SER A 192 11.17 -44.12 13.57
CA SER A 192 11.57 -44.46 14.94
C SER A 192 10.39 -44.74 15.87
N THR A 193 9.21 -44.20 15.56
CA THR A 193 8.01 -44.37 16.39
C THR A 193 6.88 -45.14 15.69
N GLY A 194 7.03 -45.44 14.40
CA GLY A 194 6.03 -46.18 13.61
C GLY A 194 4.70 -45.45 13.48
N LYS A 195 4.70 -44.13 13.63
CA LYS A 195 3.52 -43.25 13.60
C LYS A 195 3.77 -42.08 12.66
N PHE A 196 2.69 -41.56 12.08
CA PHE A 196 2.71 -40.25 11.45
C PHE A 196 2.87 -39.18 12.54
N ARG A 197 3.93 -38.39 12.46
CA ARG A 197 4.06 -37.19 13.28
C ARG A 197 3.14 -36.14 12.67
N GLN A 198 2.13 -35.72 13.44
CA GLN A 198 1.57 -34.40 13.26
C GLN A 198 2.66 -33.41 13.62
N ASN A 199 3.38 -32.92 12.62
CA ASN A 199 4.19 -31.73 12.81
C ASN A 199 3.19 -30.61 13.12
N HIS A 200 3.07 -30.25 14.41
CA HIS A 200 2.54 -28.97 14.83
C HIS A 200 3.49 -27.85 14.35
N TYR A 201 3.70 -27.74 13.03
CA TYR A 201 3.92 -26.44 12.44
C TYR A 201 2.70 -25.64 12.86
N SER A 202 2.88 -24.88 13.94
CA SER A 202 1.90 -23.99 14.52
C SER A 202 1.08 -23.34 13.40
N LYS A 203 -0.22 -23.11 13.63
CA LYS A 203 -1.05 -22.14 12.89
C LYS A 203 -0.46 -20.71 12.95
N LYS A 204 0.85 -20.54 12.73
CA LYS A 204 1.53 -19.27 12.53
C LYS A 204 1.07 -18.79 11.17
N SER A 205 0.17 -17.81 11.20
CA SER A 205 -0.14 -17.01 10.03
C SER A 205 1.18 -16.55 9.40
N ARG A 206 1.41 -16.98 8.16
CA ARG A 206 2.63 -16.65 7.41
C ARG A 206 2.54 -15.21 6.96
N VAL A 207 3.67 -14.55 6.79
CA VAL A 207 3.71 -13.19 6.24
C VAL A 207 3.42 -13.28 4.75
N GLY A 208 2.33 -12.65 4.32
CA GLY A 208 1.99 -12.50 2.90
C GLY A 208 2.82 -11.40 2.25
N PHE A 209 2.94 -10.25 2.91
CA PHE A 209 3.80 -9.13 2.52
C PHE A 209 4.40 -8.54 3.78
N GLY A 210 5.72 -8.40 3.82
CA GLY A 210 6.48 -7.93 4.99
C GLY A 210 6.07 -6.55 5.47
N GLU A 211 6.46 -6.23 6.71
CA GLU A 211 6.24 -4.89 7.26
C GLU A 211 7.05 -3.83 6.50
N HIS A 212 6.41 -2.70 6.18
CA HIS A 212 7.02 -1.57 5.50
C HIS A 212 6.18 -0.31 5.66
N SER A 213 6.75 0.83 5.31
CA SER A 213 6.02 2.04 4.93
C SER A 213 6.05 2.19 3.41
N ASP A 214 5.04 2.85 2.83
CA ASP A 214 5.01 3.12 1.39
C ASP A 214 5.88 4.33 1.06
N PRO A 215 6.78 4.27 0.07
CA PRO A 215 7.67 5.37 -0.24
C PRO A 215 6.98 6.54 -0.98
N GLN A 216 5.86 6.27 -1.66
CA GLN A 216 5.11 7.24 -2.48
C GLN A 216 4.43 8.35 -1.65
N ILE A 217 3.64 9.22 -2.29
CA ILE A 217 2.90 10.29 -1.61
C ILE A 217 1.70 9.69 -0.87
N LEU A 218 0.84 8.95 -1.58
CA LEU A 218 -0.37 8.38 -1.02
C LEU A 218 -0.68 7.05 -1.70
N THR A 219 -1.08 6.05 -0.93
CA THR A 219 -1.56 4.77 -1.47
C THR A 219 -3.07 4.65 -1.25
N ILE A 220 -3.79 4.28 -2.31
CA ILE A 220 -5.20 3.90 -2.27
C ILE A 220 -5.30 2.39 -2.50
N LEU A 221 -5.63 1.66 -1.45
CA LEU A 221 -5.67 0.20 -1.44
C LEU A 221 -7.09 -0.30 -1.27
N ARG A 222 -7.52 -1.21 -2.16
CA ARG A 222 -8.77 -1.97 -2.01
C ARG A 222 -8.46 -3.44 -1.88
N SER A 223 -9.27 -4.18 -1.13
CA SER A 223 -9.21 -5.65 -1.12
C SER A 223 -10.59 -6.29 -1.11
N ASN A 224 -10.65 -7.57 -1.45
CA ASN A 224 -11.86 -8.35 -1.24
C ASN A 224 -12.19 -8.47 0.26
N ASP A 225 -13.28 -9.16 0.59
CA ASP A 225 -13.82 -9.37 1.93
C ASP A 225 -12.96 -10.32 2.81
N VAL A 226 -11.66 -10.41 2.52
CA VAL A 226 -10.71 -11.32 3.17
C VAL A 226 -9.68 -10.51 3.96
N GLY A 227 -9.63 -10.77 5.27
CA GLY A 227 -8.72 -10.09 6.19
C GLY A 227 -7.26 -10.45 5.94
N GLY A 228 -6.36 -9.74 6.62
CA GLY A 228 -4.92 -9.99 6.57
C GLY A 228 -4.09 -8.71 6.63
N PHE A 229 -4.67 -7.57 6.25
CA PHE A 229 -4.01 -6.27 6.35
C PHE A 229 -3.90 -5.83 7.82
N GLN A 230 -2.72 -5.34 8.20
CA GLN A 230 -2.45 -4.82 9.54
C GLN A 230 -1.64 -3.53 9.45
N ILE A 231 -1.95 -2.57 10.32
CA ILE A 231 -1.15 -1.36 10.53
C ILE A 231 -0.48 -1.42 11.89
N CYS A 232 0.65 -0.74 12.04
CA CYS A 232 1.36 -0.57 13.29
C CYS A 232 1.08 0.83 13.83
N LEU A 233 0.48 0.92 15.00
CA LEU A 233 0.23 2.19 15.68
C LEU A 233 1.54 2.77 16.23
N HIS A 234 1.50 4.04 16.66
CA HIS A 234 2.65 4.75 17.23
C HIS A 234 3.28 4.07 18.46
N ASP A 235 2.51 3.29 19.23
CA ASP A 235 2.99 2.51 20.37
C ASP A 235 3.62 1.15 19.98
N GLY A 236 3.73 0.87 18.68
CA GLY A 236 4.26 -0.39 18.14
C GLY A 236 3.22 -1.53 18.07
N LEU A 237 1.96 -1.28 18.43
CA LEU A 237 0.92 -2.30 18.38
C LEU A 237 0.46 -2.55 16.93
N TRP A 238 0.55 -3.80 16.50
CA TRP A 238 -0.02 -4.26 15.24
C TRP A 238 -1.53 -4.53 15.37
N VAL A 239 -2.32 -3.76 14.62
CA VAL A 239 -3.78 -3.82 14.62
C VAL A 239 -4.29 -4.34 13.27
N PRO A 240 -5.13 -5.40 13.25
CA PRO A 240 -5.78 -5.84 12.03
C PRO A 240 -6.84 -4.84 11.58
N VAL A 241 -6.85 -4.55 10.29
CA VAL A 241 -7.90 -3.73 9.66
C VAL A 241 -9.00 -4.68 9.17
N PRO A 242 -10.25 -4.54 9.65
CA PRO A 242 -11.36 -5.35 9.17
C PRO A 242 -11.56 -5.16 7.65
N PRO A 243 -11.68 -6.24 6.87
CA PRO A 243 -11.92 -6.14 5.44
C PRO A 243 -13.34 -5.62 5.16
N ASP A 244 -13.47 -4.67 4.25
CA ASP A 244 -14.74 -4.27 3.65
C ASP A 244 -14.53 -4.06 2.14
N PRO A 245 -15.19 -4.83 1.26
CA PRO A 245 -15.01 -4.73 -0.18
C PRO A 245 -15.58 -3.45 -0.80
N THR A 246 -16.33 -2.66 -0.03
CA THR A 246 -16.94 -1.38 -0.43
C THR A 246 -16.13 -0.16 0.01
N GLU A 247 -15.01 -0.36 0.70
CA GLU A 247 -14.16 0.71 1.21
C GLU A 247 -12.79 0.71 0.52
N PHE A 248 -12.19 1.90 0.42
CA PHE A 248 -10.76 2.02 0.17
C PHE A 248 -10.00 2.31 1.45
N TYR A 249 -8.76 1.85 1.53
CA TYR A 249 -7.80 2.23 2.54
C TYR A 249 -6.87 3.28 1.97
N VAL A 250 -6.70 4.36 2.71
CA VAL A 250 -5.81 5.47 2.37
C VAL A 250 -4.62 5.42 3.31
N ILE A 251 -3.42 5.35 2.75
CA ILE A 251 -2.17 5.20 3.50
C ILE A 251 -1.27 6.39 3.15
N VAL A 252 -0.85 7.12 4.18
CA VAL A 252 0.18 8.17 4.05
C VAL A 252 1.51 7.49 3.75
N GLY A 253 2.20 7.95 2.70
CA GLY A 253 3.54 7.47 2.37
C GLY A 253 4.66 8.42 2.79
N ASP A 254 5.89 7.95 2.66
CA ASP A 254 7.11 8.61 3.11
C ASP A 254 7.29 9.98 2.44
N ALA A 255 6.98 10.11 1.15
CA ALA A 255 7.06 11.39 0.44
C ALA A 255 6.08 12.42 1.00
N LEU A 256 4.85 12.03 1.35
CA LEU A 256 3.88 12.95 1.98
C LEU A 256 4.28 13.31 3.41
N GLN A 257 4.89 12.38 4.15
CA GLN A 257 5.50 12.69 5.44
C GLN A 257 6.58 13.77 5.31
N VAL A 258 7.42 13.74 4.27
CA VAL A 258 8.41 14.82 4.03
C VAL A 258 7.75 16.12 3.61
N LEU A 259 6.83 16.09 2.63
CA LEU A 259 6.12 17.28 2.15
C LEU A 259 5.39 18.00 3.29
N THR A 260 4.91 17.25 4.28
CA THR A 260 4.23 17.80 5.47
C THR A 260 5.14 18.08 6.66
N ASN A 261 6.47 18.05 6.46
CA ASN A 261 7.48 18.28 7.49
C ASN A 261 7.27 17.41 8.75
N GLY A 262 6.92 16.13 8.54
CA GLY A 262 6.68 15.16 9.60
C GLY A 262 5.37 15.35 10.36
N ARG A 263 4.48 16.23 9.89
CA ARG A 263 3.15 16.42 10.49
C ARG A 263 2.28 15.17 10.28
N PHE A 264 2.35 14.56 9.10
CA PHE A 264 1.76 13.24 8.87
C PHE A 264 2.83 12.18 8.97
N THR A 265 2.49 11.05 9.56
CA THR A 265 3.41 9.91 9.70
C THR A 265 3.05 8.84 8.70
N SER A 266 4.04 8.36 7.96
CA SER A 266 3.94 7.22 7.07
C SER A 266 3.80 5.94 7.91
N VAL A 267 2.61 5.35 7.85
CA VAL A 267 2.26 4.24 8.74
C VAL A 267 2.93 2.95 8.28
N ARG A 268 3.54 2.26 9.24
CA ARG A 268 4.05 0.91 9.03
C ARG A 268 2.87 -0.05 8.88
N HIS A 269 2.88 -0.88 7.86
CA HIS A 269 1.81 -1.83 7.60
C HIS A 269 2.36 -3.14 6.99
N ARG A 270 1.56 -4.21 7.04
CA ARG A 270 1.91 -5.53 6.50
C ARG A 270 0.65 -6.29 6.06
N ALA A 271 0.84 -7.32 5.25
CA ALA A 271 -0.22 -8.26 4.91
C ALA A 271 0.12 -9.65 5.42
N MET A 272 -0.77 -10.24 6.20
CA MET A 272 -0.69 -11.63 6.65
C MET A 272 -1.37 -12.54 5.62
N ALA A 273 -0.76 -13.69 5.36
CA ALA A 273 -1.38 -14.74 4.57
C ALA A 273 -2.54 -15.35 5.35
N ASN A 274 -3.67 -15.52 4.67
CA ASN A 274 -4.88 -16.07 5.25
C ASN A 274 -4.95 -17.59 5.07
N SER A 275 -5.52 -18.28 6.07
CA SER A 275 -5.90 -19.68 6.01
C SER A 275 -7.42 -19.76 5.81
N GLY A 276 -7.88 -20.07 4.60
CA GLY A 276 -9.30 -20.31 4.34
C GLY A 276 -9.76 -19.84 2.95
N ARG A 277 -9.52 -18.57 2.62
CA ARG A 277 -9.86 -17.97 1.32
C ARG A 277 -8.70 -17.14 0.81
N ALA A 278 -8.52 -17.13 -0.51
CA ALA A 278 -7.52 -16.28 -1.14
C ALA A 278 -7.89 -14.81 -0.96
N ARG A 279 -6.90 -13.98 -0.63
CA ARG A 279 -7.06 -12.53 -0.54
C ARG A 279 -6.52 -11.92 -1.82
N MET A 280 -7.23 -10.97 -2.39
CA MET A 280 -6.73 -10.13 -3.48
C MET A 280 -6.84 -8.67 -3.09
N SER A 281 -5.81 -7.89 -3.40
CA SER A 281 -5.83 -6.44 -3.18
C SER A 281 -5.25 -5.69 -4.36
N MET A 282 -5.79 -4.51 -4.62
CA MET A 282 -5.43 -3.62 -5.72
C MET A 282 -4.99 -2.28 -5.12
N GLY A 283 -3.68 -2.00 -5.18
CA GLY A 283 -3.08 -0.79 -4.64
C GLY A 283 -2.66 0.17 -5.76
N TYR A 284 -3.19 1.38 -5.74
CA TYR A 284 -2.69 2.50 -6.53
C TYR A 284 -1.73 3.31 -5.66
N PHE A 285 -0.48 3.47 -6.12
CA PHE A 285 0.57 4.18 -5.40
C PHE A 285 0.85 5.49 -6.12
N GLY A 286 0.33 6.60 -5.58
CA GLY A 286 0.46 7.93 -6.17
C GLY A 286 1.85 8.51 -5.94
N ALA A 287 2.64 8.60 -7.01
CA ALA A 287 4.01 9.10 -6.97
C ALA A 287 4.19 10.32 -7.88
N PRO A 288 5.15 11.21 -7.57
CA PRO A 288 5.48 12.35 -8.42
C PRO A 288 6.34 11.91 -9.63
N PRO A 289 6.67 12.82 -10.56
CA PRO A 289 7.73 12.59 -11.54
C PRO A 289 9.08 12.26 -10.89
N LEU A 290 9.94 11.53 -11.61
CA LEU A 290 11.26 11.10 -11.11
C LEU A 290 12.17 12.27 -10.74
N ASP A 291 12.11 13.37 -11.47
CA ASP A 291 12.90 14.59 -11.24
C ASP A 291 12.26 15.56 -10.24
N ALA A 292 11.05 15.27 -9.76
CA ALA A 292 10.37 16.12 -8.79
C ALA A 292 11.14 16.19 -7.47
N TRP A 293 11.31 17.41 -6.96
CA TRP A 293 11.90 17.66 -5.65
C TRP A 293 10.90 17.39 -4.53
N ILE A 294 11.33 16.56 -3.59
CA ILE A 294 10.63 16.26 -2.34
C ILE A 294 11.29 17.09 -1.24
N THR A 295 10.58 18.10 -0.79
CA THR A 295 10.98 19.00 0.30
C THR A 295 9.75 19.42 1.08
N SER A 296 9.93 19.69 2.36
CA SER A 296 8.88 20.25 3.22
C SER A 296 8.25 21.48 2.57
N LEU A 297 6.91 21.53 2.53
CA LEU A 297 6.19 22.68 1.99
C LEU A 297 6.48 23.93 2.83
N PRO A 298 6.73 25.10 2.21
CA PRO A 298 7.15 26.30 2.93
C PRO A 298 6.21 26.72 4.05
N GLU A 299 4.90 26.58 3.87
CA GLU A 299 3.87 26.92 4.87
C GLU A 299 3.94 26.05 6.13
N LEU A 300 4.63 24.90 6.07
CA LEU A 300 4.78 23.94 7.17
C LEU A 300 6.17 23.98 7.81
N VAL A 301 7.00 24.96 7.42
CA VAL A 301 8.33 25.20 7.97
C VAL A 301 8.39 26.59 8.57
N SER A 302 8.90 26.69 9.80
CA SER A 302 9.13 27.97 10.48
C SER A 302 10.36 27.89 11.37
N SER A 303 10.74 29.00 12.01
CA SER A 303 11.83 28.97 13.00
C SER A 303 11.50 28.11 14.22
N GLN A 304 10.23 27.98 14.60
CA GLN A 304 9.78 27.09 15.68
C GLN A 304 9.61 25.64 15.23
N ARG A 305 9.40 25.41 13.93
CA ARG A 305 9.29 24.08 13.31
C ARG A 305 10.20 24.00 12.08
N PRO A 306 11.53 23.90 12.27
CA PRO A 306 12.46 23.83 11.16
C PRO A 306 12.22 22.57 10.30
N SER A 307 12.78 22.55 9.09
CA SER A 307 12.69 21.36 8.25
C SER A 307 13.36 20.17 8.95
N LEU A 308 12.68 19.03 8.98
CA LEU A 308 13.19 17.77 9.54
C LEU A 308 13.98 16.95 8.51
N TYR A 309 13.86 17.30 7.23
CA TYR A 309 14.40 16.51 6.12
C TYR A 309 15.25 17.37 5.21
N LYS A 310 16.29 16.75 4.64
CA LYS A 310 17.07 17.33 3.55
C LYS A 310 16.27 17.22 2.25
N PRO A 311 16.33 18.20 1.32
CA PRO A 311 15.71 18.05 0.01
C PRO A 311 16.34 16.90 -0.78
N PHE A 312 15.53 16.19 -1.56
CA PHE A 312 15.97 15.15 -2.50
C PHE A 312 15.00 15.04 -3.67
N THR A 313 15.44 14.47 -4.78
CA THR A 313 14.55 14.12 -5.90
C THR A 313 13.86 12.77 -5.65
N TRP A 314 12.67 12.58 -6.22
CA TRP A 314 11.97 11.29 -6.15
C TRP A 314 12.83 10.13 -6.66
N ASN A 315 13.61 10.33 -7.72
CA ASN A 315 14.53 9.34 -8.26
C ASN A 315 15.62 8.93 -7.26
N GLU A 316 16.22 9.87 -6.53
CA GLU A 316 17.21 9.55 -5.50
C GLU A 316 16.59 8.71 -4.39
N TYR A 317 15.39 9.09 -3.94
CA TYR A 317 14.67 8.34 -2.91
C TYR A 317 14.29 6.94 -3.39
N LYS A 318 13.73 6.82 -4.60
CA LYS A 318 13.37 5.55 -5.23
C LYS A 318 14.59 4.62 -5.35
N LYS A 319 15.75 5.14 -5.78
CA LYS A 319 17.00 4.35 -5.82
C LYS A 319 17.41 3.84 -4.44
N ALA A 320 17.34 4.70 -3.42
CA ALA A 320 17.63 4.29 -2.04
C ALA A 320 16.67 3.20 -1.56
N VAL A 321 15.37 3.36 -1.82
CA VAL A 321 14.33 2.36 -1.51
C VAL A 321 14.68 0.99 -2.09
N TYR A 322 15.03 0.93 -3.38
CA TYR A 322 15.35 -0.34 -4.06
C TYR A 322 16.71 -0.94 -3.65
N SER A 323 17.61 -0.15 -3.05
CA SER A 323 18.89 -0.65 -2.50
C SER A 323 18.79 -1.24 -1.09
N LEU A 324 17.63 -1.08 -0.43
CA LEU A 324 17.41 -1.49 0.96
C LEU A 324 16.40 -2.63 1.07
N ARG A 325 16.29 -3.24 2.25
CA ARG A 325 15.27 -4.25 2.52
C ARG A 325 13.91 -3.60 2.76
N LEU A 326 12.87 -4.39 2.55
CA LEU A 326 11.49 -3.95 2.67
C LEU A 326 11.17 -3.36 4.05
N GLY A 327 11.74 -3.94 5.10
CA GLY A 327 11.54 -3.52 6.49
C GLY A 327 12.37 -2.32 6.93
N ASP A 328 13.29 -1.81 6.11
CA ASP A 328 14.20 -0.73 6.52
C ASP A 328 13.49 0.62 6.60
N THR A 329 13.88 1.45 7.57
CA THR A 329 13.40 2.84 7.70
C THR A 329 14.15 3.75 6.71
N ARG A 330 13.78 3.67 5.43
CA ARG A 330 14.46 4.36 4.32
C ARG A 330 14.56 5.87 4.49
N LEU A 331 13.57 6.48 5.14
CA LEU A 331 13.50 7.92 5.32
C LEU A 331 14.58 8.47 6.27
N ASP A 332 15.18 7.64 7.13
CA ASP A 332 16.25 8.05 8.04
C ASP A 332 17.49 8.56 7.29
N LEU A 333 17.75 8.05 6.09
CA LEU A 333 18.84 8.52 5.21
C LEU A 333 18.68 9.99 4.80
N PHE A 334 17.47 10.54 4.90
CA PHE A 334 17.11 11.89 4.45
C PHE A 334 16.69 12.81 5.60
N LYS A 335 16.73 12.34 6.86
CA LYS A 335 16.51 13.20 8.02
C LYS A 335 17.71 14.12 8.25
N LEU A 336 17.43 15.38 8.53
CA LEU A 336 18.41 16.27 9.15
C LEU A 336 18.61 15.77 10.57
N HIS A 337 19.82 15.32 10.89
CA HIS A 337 20.15 15.01 12.28
C HIS A 337 20.03 16.31 13.06
N ALA A 338 19.45 16.29 14.25
CA ALA A 338 19.50 17.42 15.15
C ALA A 338 20.98 17.68 15.44
N GLY A 339 21.58 18.60 14.67
CA GLY A 339 22.96 18.98 14.83
C GLY A 339 23.16 19.38 16.28
N ASN A 340 24.21 18.82 16.88
CA ASN A 340 24.76 19.29 18.14
C ASN A 340 24.59 20.81 18.20
N LYS A 341 23.89 21.28 19.22
CA LYS A 341 24.12 22.61 19.77
C LYS A 341 25.58 22.63 20.22
N THR A 342 26.52 22.84 19.30
CA THR A 342 27.88 23.20 19.67
C THR A 342 27.78 24.55 20.34
N ALA A 343 28.23 24.55 21.59
CA ALA A 343 28.24 25.66 22.50
C ALA A 343 28.94 26.89 21.90
N SER A 344 28.43 28.06 22.33
CA SER A 344 29.11 29.37 22.49
C SER A 344 29.93 29.90 21.32
#